data_AF-A0A1Q3SXR6-F1
#
_entry.id   AF-A0A1Q3SXR6-F1
#
_cell.length_a   1.000
_cell.length_b   1.000
_cell.length_c   1.000
_cell.angle_alpha   90.00
_cell.angle_beta   90.00
_cell.angle_gamma   90.00
#
_symmetry.space_group_name_H-M   'P 1'
#
loop_
_entity.id
_entity.type
_entity.pdbx_description
1 polymer ?
#
loop_
_entity_poly.entity_id
_entity_poly.type
_entity_poly.pdbx_seq_one_letter_code
_entity_poly.pdbx_strand_id
1 'polypeptide(L)'
;MAINIISRVKNRPENRVGILMALVVFMSVGLLAFESAPVSAAATKAPDFSNALFSANWSRTDKPIVDGKTSRSWYWGPQPITVGFMESYADSPNNKREVQYFDKARMEVNDPTKATITNGLLVVEMITGRRQDGDKLFTNVGPSAIPIAGDADNTWPTYAGLAGAYLKPGKLKVGDAVNLSWNPTGSADFENYKDDPATKIAVQQNGLGIPTGFWNFLNNKGPIYNADGSTTDGTISDWLFSTGLPITEAYWTKVKVGGVMKDVMFQAFERRTLTYTPSNPDGYKVEMGNVGWHYLSWRYPNGAPTVSDVPPSSKPQPPNTVTGLPWYVVTGDALNIRTAPSSSAPIVERTSNHPFLQQAVKGNHIQVIRSVDGEEIEPDNKTWYQIYESPDLFVYSGYTAPYTVPDFPKPPKTFTGTWVAVSLSKQMMAIFNGDQVVYRTMVATGIPSDDPTKDHRTPTGTFKINGSYRPASQTMSGGASDKAAPGYYSIDDIRNVSYFYQDYAIHGSYWHASYGIYPQSHGCVNATVYDAGLVFKLPAGTTVYVF
;
A
#
# COMPACT_ATOMS: atom_id res chain seq x y z
N MET A 1 13.29 76.20 -29.89
CA MET A 1 12.15 76.17 -30.84
C MET A 1 11.34 74.94 -30.53
N ALA A 2 10.07 74.92 -30.10
CA ALA A 2 9.02 75.91 -29.82
C ALA A 2 8.16 75.30 -28.67
N ILE A 3 7.96 75.99 -27.54
CA ILE A 3 6.75 76.79 -27.17
C ILE A 3 5.50 75.90 -27.00
N ASN A 4 5.18 75.49 -25.75
CA ASN A 4 4.12 76.00 -24.85
C ASN A 4 2.67 75.66 -25.29
N ILE A 5 1.82 75.19 -24.37
CA ILE A 5 0.88 76.05 -23.60
C ILE A 5 0.14 75.22 -22.53
N ILE A 6 0.02 75.87 -21.38
CA ILE A 6 -0.66 75.52 -20.12
C ILE A 6 -2.14 75.93 -20.19
N SER A 7 -3.07 75.12 -19.66
CA SER A 7 -4.20 75.57 -18.80
C SER A 7 -5.04 74.35 -18.36
N ARG A 8 -5.09 73.99 -17.07
CA ARG A 8 -6.06 74.45 -16.05
C ARG A 8 -7.52 74.07 -16.39
N VAL A 9 -8.39 73.54 -15.51
CA VAL A 9 -8.35 73.09 -14.12
C VAL A 9 -9.77 72.55 -13.78
N LYS A 10 -9.84 71.49 -12.94
CA LYS A 10 -10.90 71.08 -11.98
C LYS A 10 -12.34 70.73 -12.44
N ASN A 11 -12.75 69.48 -12.14
CA ASN A 11 -13.58 69.09 -10.97
C ASN A 11 -13.63 67.54 -10.91
N ARG A 12 -12.91 66.84 -10.00
CA ARG A 12 -13.24 66.43 -8.60
C ARG A 12 -14.50 65.53 -8.46
N PRO A 13 -14.57 64.65 -7.43
CA PRO A 13 -13.65 63.59 -6.98
C PRO A 13 -14.44 62.24 -6.84
N GLU A 14 -13.84 61.11 -6.44
CA GLU A 14 -14.04 60.55 -5.08
C GLU A 14 -13.16 59.30 -4.82
N ASN A 15 -12.40 59.38 -3.72
CA ASN A 15 -12.08 58.35 -2.69
C ASN A 15 -11.45 57.01 -3.14
N ARG A 16 -10.28 56.57 -2.65
CA ARG A 16 -9.93 56.34 -1.23
C ARG A 16 -8.40 56.31 -0.94
N VAL A 17 -8.14 56.62 0.33
CA VAL A 17 -6.92 56.75 1.15
C VAL A 17 -6.02 55.50 1.19
N GLY A 18 -4.69 55.71 1.27
CA GLY A 18 -3.67 54.69 1.53
C GLY A 18 -3.16 54.68 2.98
N ILE A 19 -2.41 53.62 3.36
CA ILE A 19 -1.62 53.54 4.60
C ILE A 19 -0.27 52.83 4.35
N LEU A 20 0.75 53.41 4.99
CA LEU A 20 2.18 53.10 5.15
C LEU A 20 2.64 51.61 5.13
N MET A 21 3.82 51.38 4.54
CA MET A 21 4.73 50.28 4.89
C MET A 21 5.95 50.83 5.65
N ALA A 22 6.26 50.23 6.80
CA ALA A 22 7.45 50.49 7.59
C ALA A 22 8.53 49.44 7.27
N LEU A 23 9.75 49.91 7.02
CA LEU A 23 10.98 49.09 6.93
C LEU A 23 11.37 48.56 8.31
N VAL A 24 11.72 47.27 8.39
CA VAL A 24 12.60 46.73 9.42
C VAL A 24 13.66 45.87 8.73
N VAL A 25 14.92 46.28 8.92
CA VAL A 25 16.15 45.61 8.48
C VAL A 25 16.43 44.43 9.41
N PHE A 26 16.65 43.23 8.86
CA PHE A 26 17.31 42.14 9.58
C PHE A 26 18.59 41.72 8.86
N MET A 27 19.68 41.78 9.63
CA MET A 27 21.05 41.42 9.28
C MET A 27 21.18 39.97 8.85
N SER A 28 21.85 39.78 7.71
CA SER A 28 22.30 38.50 7.14
C SER A 28 23.54 37.96 7.86
N VAL A 29 23.49 36.71 8.34
CA VAL A 29 24.67 35.87 8.64
C VAL A 29 24.74 34.80 7.55
N GLY A 30 25.90 34.74 6.89
CA GLY A 30 26.11 34.09 5.59
C GLY A 30 25.94 32.58 5.56
N LEU A 31 25.21 32.13 4.53
CA LEU A 31 25.27 30.78 3.97
C LEU A 31 26.42 30.79 2.94
N LEU A 32 27.50 30.05 3.20
CA LEU A 32 28.54 29.83 2.20
C LEU A 32 27.97 28.92 1.10
N ALA A 33 27.62 29.53 -0.03
CA ALA A 33 27.33 28.83 -1.26
C ALA A 33 28.63 28.24 -1.83
N PHE A 34 28.71 26.93 -1.97
CA PHE A 34 29.68 26.30 -2.86
C PHE A 34 29.17 26.50 -4.30
N GLU A 35 29.74 27.46 -5.02
CA GLU A 35 29.66 27.50 -6.48
C GLU A 35 30.60 26.43 -7.04
N SER A 36 30.08 25.21 -7.24
CA SER A 36 30.66 24.30 -8.21
C SER A 36 30.10 24.67 -9.59
N ALA A 37 31.00 25.02 -10.52
CA ALA A 37 30.64 25.23 -11.92
C ALA A 37 29.88 24.00 -12.46
N PRO A 38 28.81 24.18 -13.25
CA PRO A 38 28.01 23.06 -13.71
C PRO A 38 28.81 22.31 -14.78
N VAL A 39 29.42 21.20 -14.42
CA VAL A 39 29.66 20.13 -15.39
C VAL A 39 28.27 19.66 -15.77
N SER A 40 27.79 20.11 -16.92
CA SER A 40 26.54 19.63 -17.53
C SER A 40 26.74 18.18 -17.98
N ALA A 41 26.84 17.27 -17.02
CA ALA A 41 26.36 15.91 -17.21
C ALA A 41 24.86 16.06 -17.45
N ALA A 42 24.39 15.73 -18.65
CA ALA A 42 22.97 15.66 -18.92
C ALA A 42 22.34 14.83 -17.79
N ALA A 43 21.52 15.47 -16.95
CA ALA A 43 20.85 14.78 -15.86
C ALA A 43 19.96 13.73 -16.49
N THR A 44 20.42 12.48 -16.49
CA THR A 44 19.60 11.35 -16.93
C THR A 44 18.36 11.35 -16.06
N LYS A 45 17.18 11.52 -16.69
CA LYS A 45 15.89 11.45 -16.02
C LYS A 45 15.89 10.22 -15.10
N ALA A 46 15.47 10.40 -13.85
CA ALA A 46 15.31 9.30 -12.92
C ALA A 46 14.43 8.20 -13.53
N PRO A 47 14.73 6.92 -13.27
CA PRO A 47 13.84 5.83 -13.69
C PRO A 47 12.43 6.05 -13.16
N ASP A 48 11.44 5.80 -14.01
CA ASP A 48 10.05 5.80 -13.59
C ASP A 48 9.79 4.63 -12.62
N PHE A 49 8.82 4.78 -11.71
CA PHE A 49 8.36 3.65 -10.91
C PHE A 49 7.90 2.53 -11.83
N SER A 50 8.45 1.34 -11.63
CA SER A 50 7.96 0.17 -12.36
C SER A 50 6.60 -0.22 -11.80
N ASN A 51 6.42 -0.22 -10.48
CA ASN A 51 5.17 -0.60 -9.84
C ASN A 51 4.43 0.57 -9.15
N ALA A 52 3.10 0.54 -9.14
CA ALA A 52 2.18 1.50 -8.54
C ALA A 52 2.09 1.24 -7.06
N LEU A 53 2.18 -0.03 -6.63
CA LEU A 53 2.44 -0.39 -5.25
C LEU A 53 3.74 0.28 -4.79
N PHE A 54 4.80 0.22 -5.61
CA PHE A 54 6.06 0.90 -5.28
C PHE A 54 5.89 2.42 -5.20
N SER A 55 5.22 3.00 -6.19
CA SER A 55 4.94 4.44 -6.22
C SER A 55 4.07 4.90 -5.04
N ALA A 56 3.09 4.11 -4.61
CA ALA A 56 2.19 4.44 -3.51
C ALA A 56 2.92 4.34 -2.17
N ASN A 57 3.72 3.29 -1.97
CA ASN A 57 4.53 3.10 -0.77
C ASN A 57 5.61 4.18 -0.63
N TRP A 58 6.28 4.55 -1.73
CA TRP A 58 7.19 5.68 -1.76
C TRP A 58 6.46 7.01 -1.54
N SER A 59 5.32 7.23 -2.21
CA SER A 59 4.57 8.48 -2.11
C SER A 59 4.05 8.73 -0.70
N ARG A 60 3.58 7.69 -0.01
CA ARG A 60 3.16 7.80 1.38
C ARG A 60 4.25 8.39 2.27
N THR A 61 5.51 8.01 2.03
CA THR A 61 6.62 8.22 2.96
C THR A 61 7.55 9.34 2.55
N ASP A 62 8.07 9.35 1.34
CA ASP A 62 9.18 10.23 0.94
C ASP A 62 8.73 11.38 0.04
N LYS A 63 7.57 11.26 -0.63
CA LYS A 63 6.99 12.38 -1.38
C LYS A 63 6.70 13.65 -0.55
N PRO A 64 6.30 13.58 0.73
CA PRO A 64 6.17 14.78 1.56
C PRO A 64 7.48 15.57 1.71
N ILE A 65 8.64 14.90 1.63
CA ILE A 65 9.95 15.56 1.65
C ILE A 65 10.19 16.24 0.30
N VAL A 66 9.94 15.53 -0.81
CA VAL A 66 10.08 16.08 -2.18
C VAL A 66 9.18 17.29 -2.41
N ASP A 67 7.96 17.27 -1.89
CA ASP A 67 7.00 18.36 -2.01
C ASP A 67 7.22 19.50 -1.00
N GLY A 68 8.29 19.44 -0.20
CA GLY A 68 8.63 20.46 0.80
C GLY A 68 7.66 20.55 1.98
N LYS A 69 6.84 19.52 2.22
CA LYS A 69 5.87 19.47 3.33
C LYS A 69 6.50 19.08 4.66
N THR A 70 7.69 18.48 4.63
CA THR A 70 8.44 18.10 5.83
C THR A 70 9.94 18.06 5.53
N SER A 71 10.75 18.16 6.59
CA SER A 71 12.22 18.09 6.52
C SER A 71 12.70 17.03 7.50
N ARG A 72 13.02 15.84 7.00
CA ARG A 72 13.51 14.68 7.78
C ARG A 72 14.31 13.73 6.89
N SER A 73 14.95 12.74 7.50
CA SER A 73 15.64 11.66 6.77
C SER A 73 14.71 10.77 5.94
N TRP A 74 15.30 10.18 4.90
CA TRP A 74 14.63 9.36 3.88
C TRP A 74 14.40 7.91 4.33
N TYR A 75 13.29 7.31 3.91
CA TYR A 75 13.01 5.88 4.08
C TYR A 75 13.39 5.04 2.86
N TRP A 76 13.32 5.63 1.67
CA TRP A 76 13.63 5.03 0.37
C TRP A 76 14.69 5.84 -0.36
N GLY A 77 14.56 7.16 -0.35
CA GLY A 77 15.39 8.10 -1.11
C GLY A 77 14.54 9.02 -1.99
N PRO A 78 15.17 9.98 -2.69
CA PRO A 78 14.46 10.98 -3.47
C PRO A 78 13.72 10.42 -4.69
N GLN A 79 14.13 9.25 -5.19
CA GLN A 79 13.57 8.59 -6.40
C GLN A 79 14.10 7.15 -6.54
N PRO A 80 13.52 6.32 -7.44
CA PRO A 80 14.13 5.05 -7.84
C PRO A 80 15.52 5.25 -8.45
N ILE A 81 16.42 4.29 -8.24
CA ILE A 81 17.78 4.30 -8.81
C ILE A 81 17.97 3.30 -9.95
N THR A 82 17.03 2.37 -10.12
CA THR A 82 16.97 1.45 -11.26
C THR A 82 15.62 1.54 -11.95
N VAL A 83 15.56 1.13 -13.22
CA VAL A 83 14.30 0.61 -13.77
C VAL A 83 13.82 -0.58 -12.93
N GLY A 84 12.54 -0.91 -12.98
CA GLY A 84 12.11 -2.22 -12.49
C GLY A 84 12.58 -3.32 -13.44
N PHE A 85 12.90 -4.48 -12.90
CA PHE A 85 13.27 -5.66 -13.69
C PHE A 85 12.83 -6.96 -12.99
N MET A 86 12.75 -8.05 -13.75
CA MET A 86 12.37 -9.38 -13.28
C MET A 86 13.60 -10.14 -12.78
N GLU A 87 13.60 -10.44 -11.48
CA GLU A 87 14.63 -11.20 -10.81
C GLU A 87 14.21 -12.67 -10.67
N SER A 88 15.12 -13.62 -10.88
CA SER A 88 14.83 -15.05 -10.66
C SER A 88 14.43 -15.30 -9.22
N TYR A 89 13.29 -15.97 -9.03
CA TYR A 89 12.77 -16.37 -7.72
C TYR A 89 11.91 -17.63 -7.85
N ALA A 90 12.37 -18.76 -7.30
CA ALA A 90 11.84 -20.09 -7.59
C ALA A 90 10.35 -20.27 -7.26
N ASP A 91 9.88 -19.67 -6.18
CA ASP A 91 8.51 -19.83 -5.68
C ASP A 91 7.54 -18.77 -6.23
N SER A 92 8.03 -17.88 -7.10
CA SER A 92 7.20 -16.88 -7.76
C SER A 92 6.53 -17.48 -9.00
N PRO A 93 5.31 -17.05 -9.40
CA PRO A 93 4.77 -17.33 -10.71
C PRO A 93 5.79 -17.07 -11.83
N ASN A 94 5.97 -18.04 -12.73
CA ASN A 94 7.00 -18.03 -13.79
C ASN A 94 8.46 -17.98 -13.29
N ASN A 95 8.72 -18.33 -12.04
CA ASN A 95 10.04 -18.30 -11.40
C ASN A 95 10.70 -16.90 -11.39
N LYS A 96 9.90 -15.83 -11.39
CA LYS A 96 10.36 -14.44 -11.54
C LYS A 96 9.59 -13.48 -10.63
N ARG A 97 10.29 -12.73 -9.78
CA ARG A 97 9.74 -11.62 -9.00
C ARG A 97 10.09 -10.27 -9.61
N GLU A 98 9.21 -9.29 -9.49
CA GLU A 98 9.52 -7.90 -9.87
C GLU A 98 10.31 -7.24 -8.74
N VAL A 99 11.39 -6.52 -9.08
CA VAL A 99 12.16 -5.71 -8.12
C VAL A 99 12.45 -4.32 -8.66
N GLN A 100 12.50 -3.32 -7.77
CA GLN A 100 13.02 -1.99 -8.06
C GLN A 100 13.81 -1.43 -6.88
N TYR A 101 14.94 -0.79 -7.17
CA TYR A 101 15.88 -0.29 -6.17
C TYR A 101 15.73 1.20 -5.91
N PHE A 102 16.03 1.57 -4.67
CA PHE A 102 16.05 2.94 -4.13
C PHE A 102 17.35 3.12 -3.33
N ASP A 103 17.71 4.34 -2.93
CA ASP A 103 18.94 4.57 -2.17
C ASP A 103 19.04 3.70 -0.92
N LYS A 104 17.95 3.66 -0.14
CA LYS A 104 17.91 3.04 1.18
C LYS A 104 17.50 1.57 1.15
N ALA A 105 17.04 1.07 0.01
CA ALA A 105 16.15 -0.08 -0.05
C ALA A 105 16.02 -0.73 -1.43
N ARG A 106 15.25 -1.81 -1.49
CA ARG A 106 14.52 -2.22 -2.70
C ARG A 106 13.10 -2.61 -2.33
N MET A 107 12.19 -2.52 -3.29
CA MET A 107 10.84 -3.07 -3.19
C MET A 107 10.69 -4.26 -4.12
N GLU A 108 9.87 -5.24 -3.72
CA GLU A 108 9.70 -6.50 -4.44
C GLU A 108 8.24 -6.92 -4.47
N VAL A 109 7.83 -7.55 -5.58
CA VAL A 109 6.59 -8.30 -5.68
C VAL A 109 6.94 -9.76 -5.95
N ASN A 110 6.98 -10.56 -4.89
CA ASN A 110 7.31 -11.99 -4.96
C ASN A 110 6.20 -12.81 -5.62
N ASP A 111 4.96 -12.35 -5.56
CA ASP A 111 3.82 -12.99 -6.21
C ASP A 111 2.97 -11.89 -6.84
N PRO A 112 2.99 -11.72 -8.18
CA PRO A 112 2.24 -10.65 -8.85
C PRO A 112 0.73 -10.81 -8.74
N THR A 113 0.22 -11.97 -8.30
CA THR A 113 -1.20 -12.15 -8.00
C THR A 113 -1.60 -11.58 -6.62
N LYS A 114 -0.60 -11.28 -5.78
CA LYS A 114 -0.78 -10.68 -4.46
C LYS A 114 -0.38 -9.22 -4.51
N ALA A 115 -1.26 -8.32 -4.08
CA ALA A 115 -0.97 -6.89 -3.98
C ALA A 115 -0.07 -6.54 -2.78
N THR A 116 0.99 -7.31 -2.56
CA THR A 116 1.85 -7.23 -1.38
C THR A 116 3.26 -6.86 -1.80
N ILE A 117 3.77 -5.78 -1.22
CA ILE A 117 5.16 -5.39 -1.35
C ILE A 117 5.96 -6.09 -0.25
N THR A 118 7.14 -6.57 -0.57
CA THR A 118 8.14 -6.94 0.43
C THR A 118 9.42 -6.13 0.25
N ASN A 119 10.23 -6.17 1.29
CA ASN A 119 11.57 -5.60 1.36
C ASN A 119 12.47 -6.75 1.72
N GLY A 120 13.28 -7.23 0.79
CA GLY A 120 14.15 -8.39 0.99
C GLY A 120 15.05 -8.24 2.21
N LEU A 121 15.70 -9.34 2.59
CA LEU A 121 16.53 -9.40 3.78
C LEU A 121 17.94 -8.83 3.49
N LEU A 122 18.00 -7.65 2.85
CA LEU A 122 19.21 -7.10 2.20
C LEU A 122 20.44 -7.14 3.11
N VAL A 123 20.27 -6.75 4.37
CA VAL A 123 21.38 -6.70 5.33
C VAL A 123 21.74 -8.10 5.82
N VAL A 124 20.77 -8.98 6.07
CA VAL A 124 21.04 -10.39 6.40
C VAL A 124 21.83 -11.05 5.29
N GLU A 125 21.40 -10.88 4.05
CA GLU A 125 22.01 -11.50 2.88
C GLU A 125 23.44 -10.99 2.67
N MET A 126 23.68 -9.67 2.82
CA MET A 126 25.03 -9.10 2.71
C MET A 126 25.96 -9.49 3.86
N ILE A 127 25.45 -9.66 5.09
CA ILE A 127 26.26 -10.13 6.24
C ILE A 127 26.59 -11.62 6.09
N THR A 128 25.61 -12.43 5.72
CA THR A 128 25.75 -13.89 5.67
C THR A 128 26.34 -14.42 4.37
N GLY A 129 26.28 -13.62 3.30
CA GLY A 129 26.61 -14.06 1.94
C GLY A 129 25.56 -14.97 1.31
N ARG A 130 24.41 -15.19 1.96
CA ARG A 130 23.37 -16.12 1.51
C ARG A 130 22.24 -15.33 0.87
N ARG A 131 22.28 -15.23 -0.45
CA ARG A 131 21.30 -14.54 -1.26
C ARG A 131 19.98 -15.32 -1.34
N GLN A 132 18.84 -14.67 -1.14
CA GLN A 132 17.53 -15.33 -1.26
C GLN A 132 17.08 -15.36 -2.72
N ASP A 133 16.86 -16.58 -3.25
CA ASP A 133 16.41 -16.85 -4.62
C ASP A 133 15.11 -17.68 -4.67
N GLY A 134 14.45 -17.86 -3.53
CA GLY A 134 13.13 -18.46 -3.34
C GLY A 134 12.73 -18.40 -1.86
N ASP A 135 11.52 -18.82 -1.51
CA ASP A 135 10.98 -18.75 -0.14
C ASP A 135 11.86 -19.52 0.85
N LYS A 136 12.40 -20.65 0.40
CA LYS A 136 13.35 -21.49 1.16
C LYS A 136 14.65 -21.75 0.42
N LEU A 137 14.85 -21.11 -0.74
CA LEU A 137 16.04 -21.28 -1.58
C LEU A 137 17.03 -20.15 -1.36
N PHE A 138 18.25 -20.51 -0.95
CA PHE A 138 19.34 -19.56 -0.70
C PHE A 138 20.61 -19.97 -1.43
N THR A 139 21.20 -19.03 -2.16
CA THR A 139 22.44 -19.22 -2.91
C THR A 139 23.59 -18.50 -2.21
N ASN A 140 24.69 -19.21 -1.97
CA ASN A 140 25.88 -18.61 -1.39
C ASN A 140 26.64 -17.83 -2.47
N VAL A 141 26.80 -16.53 -2.27
CA VAL A 141 27.55 -15.63 -3.16
C VAL A 141 28.67 -14.88 -2.43
N GLY A 142 28.91 -15.22 -1.16
CA GLY A 142 29.92 -14.60 -0.30
C GLY A 142 29.45 -13.28 0.33
N PRO A 143 29.90 -12.98 1.56
CA PRO A 143 29.47 -11.77 2.28
C PRO A 143 30.04 -10.50 1.66
N SER A 144 29.37 -9.36 1.87
CA SER A 144 29.70 -8.09 1.24
C SER A 144 30.80 -7.32 1.98
N ALA A 145 31.85 -6.93 1.26
CA ALA A 145 32.91 -6.07 1.78
C ALA A 145 32.58 -4.56 1.74
N ILE A 146 31.36 -4.19 1.35
CA ILE A 146 30.93 -2.79 1.26
C ILE A 146 30.82 -2.20 2.69
N PRO A 147 31.32 -0.97 2.93
CA PRO A 147 31.16 -0.29 4.22
C PRO A 147 29.68 -0.06 4.55
N ILE A 148 29.31 -0.27 5.81
CA ILE A 148 27.92 -0.18 6.26
C ILE A 148 27.45 1.26 6.50
N ALA A 149 28.39 2.17 6.76
CA ALA A 149 28.12 3.55 7.09
C ALA A 149 29.20 4.49 6.55
N GLY A 150 28.80 5.73 6.27
CA GLY A 150 29.67 6.79 5.77
C GLY A 150 29.93 6.74 4.26
N ASP A 151 30.98 7.45 3.86
CA ASP A 151 31.47 7.56 2.48
C ASP A 151 31.94 6.19 1.94
N ALA A 152 31.88 6.03 0.62
CA ALA A 152 32.18 4.76 -0.06
C ALA A 152 33.65 4.32 0.03
N ASP A 153 34.57 5.23 0.37
CA ASP A 153 36.00 4.94 0.54
C ASP A 153 36.36 4.50 1.97
N ASN A 154 35.39 4.42 2.89
CA ASN A 154 35.59 3.79 4.18
C ASN A 154 35.85 2.28 4.03
N THR A 155 36.77 1.74 4.82
CA THR A 155 37.14 0.32 4.76
C THR A 155 36.49 -0.52 5.86
N TRP A 156 35.85 0.11 6.84
CA TRP A 156 35.26 -0.54 8.02
C TRP A 156 34.21 0.38 8.67
N PRO A 157 33.16 -0.16 9.32
CA PRO A 157 32.75 -1.56 9.32
C PRO A 157 32.09 -1.97 8.01
N THR A 158 32.30 -3.22 7.60
CA THR A 158 31.65 -3.80 6.40
C THR A 158 30.56 -4.78 6.82
N TYR A 159 29.65 -5.13 5.91
CA TYR A 159 28.64 -6.17 6.20
C TYR A 159 29.31 -7.52 6.55
N ALA A 160 30.34 -7.93 5.80
CA ALA A 160 31.14 -9.12 6.10
C ALA A 160 31.80 -9.03 7.49
N GLY A 161 32.25 -7.84 7.88
CA GLY A 161 32.84 -7.55 9.20
C GLY A 161 31.86 -7.74 10.37
N LEU A 162 30.56 -7.86 10.13
CA LEU A 162 29.54 -8.09 11.15
C LEU A 162 29.19 -9.57 11.36
N ALA A 163 29.78 -10.51 10.62
CA ALA A 163 29.53 -11.94 10.83
C ALA A 163 29.78 -12.37 12.29
N GLY A 164 30.74 -11.72 12.96
CA GLY A 164 31.05 -11.94 14.38
C GLY A 164 30.01 -11.38 15.36
N ALA A 165 29.06 -10.53 14.94
CA ALA A 165 28.00 -9.94 15.75
C ALA A 165 26.59 -10.43 15.38
N TYR A 166 26.42 -11.01 14.19
CA TYR A 166 25.14 -11.43 13.65
C TYR A 166 24.39 -12.41 14.57
N LEU A 167 23.17 -12.04 14.97
CA LEU A 167 22.26 -12.76 15.85
C LEU A 167 22.89 -13.23 17.18
N LYS A 168 23.94 -12.55 17.64
CA LYS A 168 24.50 -12.80 18.97
C LYS A 168 23.76 -11.96 19.99
N PRO A 169 23.15 -12.57 21.03
CA PRO A 169 22.48 -11.82 22.07
C PRO A 169 23.39 -10.76 22.69
N GLY A 170 22.84 -9.57 22.90
CA GLY A 170 23.56 -8.47 23.50
C GLY A 170 23.55 -8.50 25.02
N LYS A 171 24.47 -7.73 25.60
CA LYS A 171 24.59 -7.59 27.05
C LYS A 171 23.81 -6.40 27.60
N LEU A 172 23.59 -5.38 26.79
CA LEU A 172 22.93 -4.14 27.18
C LEU A 172 21.46 -4.38 27.50
N LYS A 173 21.00 -3.83 28.63
CA LYS A 173 19.62 -3.86 29.10
C LYS A 173 18.96 -2.50 28.88
N VAL A 174 17.63 -2.46 28.99
CA VAL A 174 16.87 -1.21 28.91
C VAL A 174 17.43 -0.20 29.92
N GLY A 175 17.74 1.00 29.45
CA GLY A 175 18.38 2.07 30.22
C GLY A 175 19.90 2.14 30.12
N ASP A 176 20.58 1.06 29.71
CA ASP A 176 22.03 1.08 29.47
C ASP A 176 22.36 1.93 28.24
N ALA A 177 23.51 2.61 28.23
CA ALA A 177 23.99 3.31 27.05
C ALA A 177 24.72 2.36 26.11
N VAL A 178 24.62 2.59 24.80
CA VAL A 178 25.52 1.97 23.83
C VAL A 178 26.95 2.42 24.11
N ASN A 179 27.75 1.49 24.62
CA ASN A 179 29.10 1.75 25.15
C ASN A 179 30.19 0.92 24.47
N LEU A 180 29.90 0.32 23.31
CA LEU A 180 30.87 -0.46 22.55
C LEU A 180 31.05 0.14 21.15
N SER A 181 32.30 0.23 20.72
CA SER A 181 32.70 0.46 19.34
C SER A 181 32.91 -0.87 18.61
N TRP A 182 32.69 -0.89 17.28
CA TRP A 182 32.95 -2.06 16.44
C TRP A 182 34.15 -1.83 15.53
N ASN A 183 35.24 -2.56 15.80
CA ASN A 183 36.54 -2.42 15.14
C ASN A 183 36.92 -3.72 14.40
N PRO A 184 37.91 -3.69 13.49
CA PRO A 184 38.33 -4.88 12.73
C PRO A 184 38.72 -6.09 13.60
N THR A 185 39.17 -5.85 14.83
CA THR A 185 39.57 -6.88 15.80
C THR A 185 38.46 -7.28 16.78
N GLY A 186 37.25 -6.74 16.63
CA GLY A 186 36.11 -6.97 17.52
C GLY A 186 35.61 -5.70 18.21
N SER A 187 34.81 -5.88 19.27
CA SER A 187 34.26 -4.75 20.03
C SER A 187 35.26 -4.20 21.05
N ALA A 188 35.27 -2.88 21.26
CA ALA A 188 36.05 -2.22 22.30
C ALA A 188 35.20 -1.17 23.04
N ASP A 189 35.52 -0.88 24.30
CA ASP A 189 34.79 0.10 25.10
C ASP A 189 34.78 1.49 24.45
N PHE A 190 33.65 2.17 24.55
CA PHE A 190 33.40 3.49 24.00
C PHE A 190 32.56 4.32 24.96
N GLU A 191 33.14 5.36 25.53
CA GLU A 191 32.51 6.16 26.59
C GLU A 191 31.89 7.47 26.09
N ASN A 192 32.21 7.89 24.86
CA ASN A 192 31.66 9.13 24.32
C ASN A 192 30.14 9.00 24.15
N TYR A 193 29.43 10.10 24.40
CA TYR A 193 27.97 10.19 24.28
C TYR A 193 27.17 9.27 25.21
N LYS A 194 27.77 8.63 26.21
CA LYS A 194 27.02 7.78 27.17
C LYS A 194 25.89 8.49 27.90
N ASP A 195 26.01 9.82 28.07
CA ASP A 195 25.01 10.67 28.72
C ASP A 195 23.94 11.18 27.74
N ASP A 196 24.13 10.98 26.43
CA ASP A 196 23.12 11.32 25.42
C ASP A 196 21.93 10.35 25.54
N PRO A 197 20.71 10.84 25.82
CA PRO A 197 19.52 10.00 25.93
C PRO A 197 19.25 9.14 24.69
N ALA A 198 19.63 9.59 23.49
CA ALA A 198 19.42 8.85 22.25
C ALA A 198 20.20 7.53 22.21
N THR A 199 21.26 7.41 23.01
CA THR A 199 22.12 6.23 23.08
C THR A 199 21.63 5.18 24.08
N LYS A 200 20.64 5.51 24.92
CA LYS A 200 20.10 4.57 25.92
C LYS A 200 19.21 3.54 25.25
N ILE A 201 19.34 2.27 25.63
CA ILE A 201 18.47 1.19 25.13
C ILE A 201 17.03 1.46 25.57
N ALA A 202 16.12 1.61 24.61
CA ALA A 202 14.69 1.83 24.86
C ALA A 202 13.91 0.53 24.96
N VAL A 203 14.22 -0.45 24.11
CA VAL A 203 13.53 -1.73 24.03
C VAL A 203 14.51 -2.83 23.67
N GLN A 204 14.19 -4.08 24.00
CA GLN A 204 14.89 -5.26 23.52
C GLN A 204 14.01 -6.07 22.59
N GLN A 205 14.58 -6.54 21.48
CA GLN A 205 13.94 -7.43 20.51
C GLN A 205 14.90 -8.58 20.22
N ASN A 206 14.46 -9.83 20.38
CA ASN A 206 15.31 -11.02 20.22
C ASN A 206 16.64 -10.97 21.02
N GLY A 207 16.62 -10.37 22.21
CA GLY A 207 17.81 -10.23 23.05
C GLY A 207 18.82 -9.18 22.56
N LEU A 208 18.43 -8.31 21.63
CA LEU A 208 19.20 -7.18 21.12
C LEU A 208 18.54 -5.86 21.51
N GLY A 209 19.32 -4.94 22.09
CA GLY A 209 18.85 -3.61 22.47
C GLY A 209 18.71 -2.67 21.28
N ILE A 210 17.59 -1.94 21.21
CA ILE A 210 17.39 -0.84 20.26
C ILE A 210 17.53 0.49 21.03
N PRO A 211 18.52 1.34 20.70
CA PRO A 211 18.70 2.66 21.30
C PRO A 211 17.51 3.59 21.08
N THR A 212 17.29 4.53 22.00
CA THR A 212 16.17 5.47 22.01
C THR A 212 16.10 6.32 20.75
N GLY A 213 17.25 6.77 20.22
CA GLY A 213 17.30 7.52 18.97
C GLY A 213 16.73 6.71 17.80
N PHE A 214 17.13 5.45 17.68
CA PHE A 214 16.59 4.53 16.67
C PHE A 214 15.14 4.18 16.93
N TRP A 215 14.78 3.88 18.18
CA TRP A 215 13.39 3.52 18.53
C TRP A 215 12.40 4.65 18.24
N ASN A 216 12.77 5.89 18.56
CA ASN A 216 11.96 7.06 18.23
C ASN A 216 11.84 7.20 16.70
N PHE A 217 12.94 7.08 15.97
CA PHE A 217 12.92 7.12 14.50
C PHE A 217 12.00 6.05 13.89
N LEU A 218 12.08 4.80 14.36
CA LEU A 218 11.24 3.69 13.90
C LEU A 218 9.75 3.93 14.15
N ASN A 219 9.40 4.69 15.19
CA ASN A 219 8.02 4.99 15.59
C ASN A 219 7.57 6.42 15.22
N ASN A 220 8.36 7.13 14.40
CA ASN A 220 8.09 8.52 14.09
C ASN A 220 6.73 8.70 13.38
N LYS A 221 6.08 9.81 13.74
CA LYS A 221 4.87 10.31 13.10
C LYS A 221 5.17 11.62 12.39
N GLY A 222 4.42 11.91 11.35
CA GLY A 222 4.51 13.18 10.62
C GLY A 222 3.69 13.14 9.33
N PRO A 223 3.90 14.12 8.45
CA PRO A 223 3.15 14.21 7.20
C PRO A 223 3.37 12.98 6.32
N ILE A 224 2.26 12.36 5.93
CA ILE A 224 2.18 11.23 5.00
C ILE A 224 1.14 11.50 3.91
N TYR A 225 1.31 10.89 2.75
CA TYR A 225 0.25 10.86 1.73
C TYR A 225 -0.67 9.65 1.91
N ASN A 226 -1.97 9.90 1.86
CA ASN A 226 -3.00 8.86 1.79
C ASN A 226 -3.14 8.35 0.34
N ALA A 227 -3.83 7.22 0.18
CA ALA A 227 -4.07 6.62 -1.13
C ALA A 227 -4.86 7.52 -2.10
N ASP A 228 -5.64 8.48 -1.58
CA ASP A 228 -6.39 9.47 -2.35
C ASP A 228 -5.56 10.72 -2.72
N GLY A 229 -4.26 10.76 -2.33
CA GLY A 229 -3.37 11.90 -2.56
C GLY A 229 -3.52 13.04 -1.55
N SER A 230 -4.40 12.93 -0.55
CA SER A 230 -4.46 13.88 0.56
C SER A 230 -3.27 13.70 1.50
N THR A 231 -2.96 14.74 2.28
CA THR A 231 -1.89 14.69 3.31
C THR A 231 -2.50 14.73 4.70
N THR A 232 -1.99 13.87 5.58
CA THR A 232 -2.35 13.80 7.01
C THR A 232 -1.09 13.56 7.84
N ASP A 233 -1.12 13.90 9.13
CA ASP A 233 -0.12 13.40 10.05
C ASP A 233 -0.47 11.96 10.46
N GLY A 234 0.54 11.08 10.49
CA GLY A 234 0.36 9.69 10.87
C GLY A 234 1.70 8.97 11.04
N THR A 235 1.65 7.70 11.42
CA THR A 235 2.85 6.84 11.47
C THR A 235 3.49 6.79 10.09
N ILE A 236 4.77 7.17 9.98
CA ILE A 236 5.45 7.31 8.68
C ILE A 236 5.64 5.95 8.01
N SER A 237 6.02 4.93 8.76
CA SER A 237 6.11 3.56 8.24
C SER A 237 5.88 2.57 9.36
N ASP A 238 5.32 1.40 9.04
CA ASP A 238 5.51 0.23 9.88
C ASP A 238 7.00 -0.10 9.89
N TRP A 239 7.59 -0.16 11.07
CA TRP A 239 9.01 -0.39 11.25
C TRP A 239 9.40 -1.84 10.94
N LEU A 240 8.55 -2.82 11.25
CA LEU A 240 8.82 -4.22 10.92
C LEU A 240 8.85 -4.43 9.42
N PHE A 241 7.94 -3.78 8.71
CA PHE A 241 7.91 -3.77 7.25
C PHE A 241 9.17 -3.12 6.64
N SER A 242 9.58 -1.95 7.15
CA SER A 242 10.66 -1.16 6.55
C SER A 242 12.06 -1.62 6.94
N THR A 243 12.30 -1.89 8.22
CA THR A 243 13.63 -2.26 8.74
C THR A 243 13.74 -3.73 9.13
N GLY A 244 12.64 -4.35 9.57
CA GLY A 244 12.66 -5.67 10.21
C GLY A 244 13.24 -5.65 11.61
N LEU A 245 13.46 -6.84 12.18
CA LEU A 245 14.00 -7.01 13.53
C LEU A 245 15.50 -6.65 13.58
N PRO A 246 16.03 -6.19 14.74
CA PRO A 246 17.47 -6.02 14.90
C PRO A 246 18.17 -7.38 14.78
N ILE A 247 19.34 -7.37 14.16
CA ILE A 247 20.18 -8.57 13.98
C ILE A 247 21.59 -8.39 14.56
N THR A 248 21.90 -7.21 15.08
CA THR A 248 23.09 -6.92 15.91
C THR A 248 22.69 -6.02 17.07
N GLU A 249 23.56 -5.93 18.09
CA GLU A 249 23.56 -4.77 18.99
C GLU A 249 23.89 -3.49 18.21
N ALA A 250 23.62 -2.35 18.83
CA ALA A 250 24.13 -1.08 18.33
C ALA A 250 25.60 -0.91 18.73
N TYR A 251 26.40 -0.36 17.83
CA TYR A 251 27.82 -0.09 18.06
C TYR A 251 28.22 1.29 17.56
N TRP A 252 29.25 1.86 18.17
CA TRP A 252 29.92 3.04 17.65
C TRP A 252 30.99 2.67 16.62
N THR A 253 31.23 3.56 15.69
CA THR A 253 32.36 3.48 14.78
C THR A 253 32.80 4.87 14.35
N LYS A 254 34.05 5.00 13.91
CA LYS A 254 34.59 6.26 13.42
C LYS A 254 34.78 6.16 11.92
N VAL A 255 33.93 6.84 11.16
CA VAL A 255 33.88 6.77 9.69
C VAL A 255 33.88 8.16 9.08
N LYS A 256 34.32 8.26 7.83
CA LYS A 256 34.21 9.48 7.04
C LYS A 256 32.77 9.68 6.59
N VAL A 257 32.22 10.88 6.79
CA VAL A 257 30.90 11.30 6.33
C VAL A 257 31.05 12.67 5.67
N GLY A 258 30.85 12.73 4.35
CA GLY A 258 31.03 13.96 3.58
C GLY A 258 32.45 14.49 3.66
N GLY A 259 33.46 13.61 3.61
CA GLY A 259 34.87 14.01 3.72
C GLY A 259 35.41 14.10 5.15
N VAL A 260 34.55 14.11 6.17
CA VAL A 260 34.94 14.41 7.57
C VAL A 260 34.77 13.19 8.46
N MET A 261 35.79 12.87 9.26
CA MET A 261 35.69 11.77 10.25
C MET A 261 34.71 12.15 11.36
N LYS A 262 33.72 11.28 11.59
CA LYS A 262 32.71 11.43 12.63
C LYS A 262 32.55 10.13 13.42
N ASP A 263 32.22 10.26 14.70
CA ASP A 263 31.69 9.14 15.48
C ASP A 263 30.23 8.92 15.09
N VAL A 264 29.93 7.70 14.64
CA VAL A 264 28.61 7.28 14.16
C VAL A 264 28.21 6.03 14.92
N MET A 265 27.05 6.07 15.58
CA MET A 265 26.43 4.86 16.12
C MET A 265 25.66 4.18 15.00
N PHE A 266 25.76 2.87 14.84
CA PHE A 266 25.01 2.13 13.84
C PHE A 266 24.40 0.87 14.44
N GLN A 267 23.32 0.38 13.82
CA GLN A 267 22.73 -0.92 14.13
C GLN A 267 22.21 -1.57 12.84
N ALA A 268 22.47 -2.87 12.70
CA ALA A 268 21.95 -3.67 11.61
C ALA A 268 20.60 -4.28 12.00
N PHE A 269 19.62 -4.13 11.11
CA PHE A 269 18.32 -4.79 11.12
C PHE A 269 18.23 -5.70 9.90
N GLU A 270 17.23 -6.58 9.85
CA GLU A 270 17.09 -7.55 8.76
C GLU A 270 17.16 -6.93 7.35
N ARG A 271 16.54 -5.75 7.18
CA ARG A 271 16.32 -5.11 5.88
C ARG A 271 17.07 -3.80 5.72
N ARG A 272 17.51 -3.17 6.81
CA ARG A 272 18.12 -1.83 6.83
C ARG A 272 19.22 -1.71 7.87
N THR A 273 20.12 -0.75 7.66
CA THR A 273 21.03 -0.27 8.69
C THR A 273 20.56 1.12 9.10
N LEU A 274 20.49 1.38 10.40
CA LEU A 274 20.31 2.73 10.92
C LEU A 274 21.64 3.29 11.43
N THR A 275 21.86 4.58 11.21
CA THR A 275 23.00 5.34 11.72
C THR A 275 22.51 6.52 12.54
N TYR A 276 23.20 6.84 13.63
CA TYR A 276 22.99 8.02 14.46
C TYR A 276 24.27 8.85 14.55
N THR A 277 24.17 10.13 14.16
CA THR A 277 25.28 11.09 14.21
C THR A 277 24.85 12.30 15.04
N PRO A 278 25.32 12.45 16.29
CA PRO A 278 24.88 13.52 17.21
C PRO A 278 25.06 14.93 16.66
N SER A 279 26.08 15.14 15.81
CA SER A 279 26.41 16.43 15.21
C SER A 279 25.57 16.83 14.00
N ASN A 280 24.69 15.95 13.51
CA ASN A 280 23.78 16.29 12.41
C ASN A 280 22.61 17.17 12.92
N PRO A 281 21.99 17.98 12.04
CA PRO A 281 20.79 18.74 12.37
C PRO A 281 19.64 17.85 12.85
N ASP A 282 18.76 18.42 13.68
CA ASP A 282 17.55 17.74 14.13
C ASP A 282 16.68 17.34 12.91
N GLY A 283 16.25 16.07 12.88
CA GLY A 283 15.61 15.43 11.72
C GLY A 283 16.55 14.59 10.84
N TYR A 284 17.86 14.79 10.94
CA TYR A 284 18.91 14.04 10.21
C TYR A 284 19.93 13.37 11.14
N LYS A 285 19.68 13.41 12.46
CA LYS A 285 20.50 12.68 13.43
C LYS A 285 20.41 11.18 13.21
N VAL A 286 19.24 10.65 12.88
CA VAL A 286 19.06 9.24 12.49
C VAL A 286 18.78 9.14 11.00
N GLU A 287 19.53 8.29 10.31
CA GLU A 287 19.41 8.05 8.88
C GLU A 287 19.45 6.55 8.58
N MET A 288 18.75 6.13 7.53
CA MET A 288 18.97 4.81 6.95
C MET A 288 20.23 4.85 6.08
N GLY A 289 21.07 3.81 6.19
CA GLY A 289 22.20 3.61 5.29
C GLY A 289 21.73 3.42 3.84
N ASN A 290 22.62 3.64 2.87
CA ASN A 290 22.34 3.44 1.45
C ASN A 290 22.31 1.95 1.06
N VAL A 291 21.58 1.14 1.83
CA VAL A 291 21.54 -0.32 1.73
C VAL A 291 21.05 -0.79 0.36
N GLY A 292 20.19 -0.01 -0.31
CA GLY A 292 19.73 -0.34 -1.65
C GLY A 292 20.83 -0.25 -2.69
N TRP A 293 21.65 0.82 -2.66
CA TRP A 293 22.86 0.91 -3.50
C TRP A 293 23.87 -0.19 -3.19
N HIS A 294 24.09 -0.46 -1.90
CA HIS A 294 25.06 -1.47 -1.46
C HIS A 294 24.64 -2.86 -1.96
N TYR A 295 23.37 -3.22 -1.76
CA TYR A 295 22.85 -4.51 -2.18
C TYR A 295 22.77 -4.65 -3.70
N LEU A 296 22.40 -3.59 -4.42
CA LEU A 296 22.41 -3.58 -5.89
C LEU A 296 23.81 -3.90 -6.42
N SER A 297 24.83 -3.23 -5.89
CA SER A 297 26.23 -3.40 -6.30
C SER A 297 26.76 -4.79 -5.95
N TRP A 298 26.40 -5.33 -4.78
CA TRP A 298 26.78 -6.67 -4.34
C TRP A 298 26.08 -7.78 -5.13
N ARG A 299 24.78 -7.64 -5.41
CA ARG A 299 23.99 -8.63 -6.16
C ARG A 299 24.29 -8.61 -7.65
N TYR A 300 24.61 -7.43 -8.21
CA TYR A 300 24.86 -7.21 -9.63
C TYR A 300 26.22 -6.52 -9.87
N PRO A 301 27.35 -7.22 -9.61
CA PRO A 301 28.68 -6.65 -9.77
C PRO A 301 29.00 -6.24 -11.22
N ASN A 302 28.29 -6.82 -12.19
CA ASN A 302 28.40 -6.49 -13.63
C ASN A 302 27.35 -5.45 -14.08
N GLY A 303 26.67 -4.80 -13.14
CA GLY A 303 25.57 -3.88 -13.41
C GLY A 303 24.20 -4.57 -13.41
N ALA A 304 23.20 -3.83 -12.95
CA ALA A 304 21.81 -4.24 -13.03
C ALA A 304 21.22 -3.97 -14.43
N PRO A 305 20.09 -4.60 -14.79
CA PRO A 305 19.42 -4.33 -16.06
C PRO A 305 19.15 -2.83 -16.25
N THR A 306 19.55 -2.29 -17.40
CA THR A 306 19.33 -0.89 -17.79
C THR A 306 18.03 -0.70 -18.57
N VAL A 307 17.43 -1.80 -19.03
CA VAL A 307 16.14 -1.84 -19.70
C VAL A 307 15.19 -2.66 -18.83
N SER A 308 14.00 -2.11 -18.61
CA SER A 308 12.93 -2.79 -17.91
C SER A 308 12.46 -4.00 -18.71
N ASP A 309 12.68 -5.21 -18.20
CA ASP A 309 12.10 -6.46 -18.72
C ASP A 309 10.83 -6.86 -17.97
N VAL A 310 10.43 -6.07 -16.97
CA VAL A 310 9.08 -6.05 -16.38
C VAL A 310 8.09 -5.94 -17.54
N PRO A 311 7.28 -6.98 -17.82
CA PRO A 311 6.18 -6.87 -18.77
C PRO A 311 5.40 -5.55 -18.59
N PRO A 312 4.81 -4.97 -19.65
CA PRO A 312 3.90 -3.83 -19.51
C PRO A 312 2.72 -4.08 -18.55
N SER A 313 2.46 -5.36 -18.20
CA SER A 313 1.49 -5.81 -17.20
C SER A 313 2.04 -5.88 -15.76
N SER A 314 3.37 -5.79 -15.55
CA SER A 314 4.02 -5.65 -14.24
C SER A 314 4.58 -4.25 -14.02
N LYS A 315 4.57 -3.39 -15.03
CA LYS A 315 4.08 -2.05 -14.74
C LYS A 315 2.62 -2.23 -14.37
N PRO A 316 2.11 -1.86 -13.19
CA PRO A 316 0.79 -1.29 -13.20
C PRO A 316 0.94 -0.07 -14.10
N GLN A 317 0.50 -0.29 -15.32
CA GLN A 317 -0.44 0.63 -15.91
C GLN A 317 -1.29 1.24 -14.78
N PRO A 318 -1.59 2.55 -14.80
CA PRO A 318 -2.77 3.00 -14.07
C PRO A 318 -3.87 1.96 -14.36
N PRO A 319 -4.41 1.33 -13.30
CA PRO A 319 -4.78 -0.08 -13.30
C PRO A 319 -5.63 -0.42 -14.52
N ASN A 320 -5.08 -1.23 -15.42
CA ASN A 320 -5.88 -1.95 -16.41
C ASN A 320 -6.03 -3.44 -16.04
N THR A 321 -5.68 -3.80 -14.81
CA THR A 321 -6.24 -4.99 -14.17
C THR A 321 -7.14 -4.58 -13.04
N VAL A 322 -8.39 -4.91 -13.28
CA VAL A 322 -9.56 -4.86 -12.44
C VAL A 322 -9.47 -5.92 -11.33
N THR A 323 -8.35 -6.03 -10.64
CA THR A 323 -8.14 -7.11 -9.66
C THR A 323 -8.72 -6.71 -8.32
N GLY A 324 -10.01 -6.99 -8.19
CA GLY A 324 -10.61 -7.31 -6.90
C GLY A 324 -10.28 -8.75 -6.53
N LEU A 325 -10.95 -9.23 -5.48
CA LEU A 325 -10.83 -10.61 -5.06
C LEU A 325 -11.17 -11.60 -6.20
N PRO A 326 -10.50 -12.75 -6.28
CA PRO A 326 -10.70 -13.72 -7.35
C PRO A 326 -12.13 -14.28 -7.36
N TRP A 327 -12.64 -14.50 -8.55
CA TRP A 327 -13.95 -15.12 -8.77
C TRP A 327 -13.79 -16.59 -9.15
N TYR A 328 -14.73 -17.39 -8.67
CA TYR A 328 -14.84 -18.80 -9.00
C TYR A 328 -16.27 -19.12 -9.40
N VAL A 329 -16.41 -20.10 -10.30
CA VAL A 329 -17.68 -20.68 -10.68
C VAL A 329 -17.83 -22.02 -9.98
N VAL A 330 -19.01 -22.28 -9.43
CA VAL A 330 -19.34 -23.57 -8.82
C VAL A 330 -19.49 -24.62 -9.91
N THR A 331 -18.75 -25.72 -9.79
CA THR A 331 -18.73 -26.82 -10.79
C THR A 331 -19.59 -28.00 -10.35
N GLY A 332 -19.74 -28.20 -9.04
CA GLY A 332 -20.60 -29.25 -8.47
C GLY A 332 -22.08 -28.89 -8.49
N ASP A 333 -22.95 -29.89 -8.46
CA ASP A 333 -24.41 -29.70 -8.43
C ASP A 333 -24.87 -28.97 -7.16
N ALA A 334 -24.15 -29.18 -6.06
CA ALA A 334 -24.39 -28.60 -4.76
C ALA A 334 -23.07 -28.34 -4.02
N LEU A 335 -22.84 -27.09 -3.60
CA LEU A 335 -21.70 -26.65 -2.81
C LEU A 335 -22.18 -26.04 -1.50
N ASN A 336 -22.03 -26.79 -0.41
CA ASN A 336 -22.44 -26.35 0.92
C ASN A 336 -21.55 -25.22 1.44
N ILE A 337 -22.17 -24.22 2.05
CA ILE A 337 -21.50 -23.11 2.73
C ILE A 337 -21.44 -23.42 4.22
N ARG A 338 -20.24 -23.42 4.78
CA ARG A 338 -19.92 -23.89 6.14
C ARG A 338 -19.41 -22.77 7.01
N THR A 339 -19.63 -22.83 8.32
CA THR A 339 -19.14 -21.83 9.28
C THR A 339 -17.68 -22.01 9.69
N ALA A 340 -17.03 -23.09 9.24
CA ALA A 340 -15.60 -23.36 9.38
C ALA A 340 -15.11 -24.20 8.17
N PRO A 341 -13.80 -24.29 7.90
CA PRO A 341 -13.26 -25.05 6.77
C PRO A 341 -13.26 -26.56 7.04
N SER A 342 -14.45 -27.12 7.26
CA SER A 342 -14.70 -28.53 7.51
C SER A 342 -16.09 -28.92 7.02
N SER A 343 -16.20 -30.13 6.46
CA SER A 343 -17.44 -30.73 6.02
C SER A 343 -18.40 -31.01 7.18
N SER A 344 -17.85 -31.22 8.38
CA SER A 344 -18.60 -31.42 9.63
C SER A 344 -19.09 -30.13 10.28
N ALA A 345 -18.56 -28.98 9.87
CA ALA A 345 -18.97 -27.70 10.43
C ALA A 345 -20.45 -27.41 10.11
N PRO A 346 -21.17 -26.70 11.00
CA PRO A 346 -22.53 -26.28 10.74
C PRO A 346 -22.66 -25.50 9.44
N ILE A 347 -23.81 -25.65 8.77
CA ILE A 347 -24.26 -24.72 7.75
C ILE A 347 -24.77 -23.47 8.48
N VAL A 348 -24.57 -22.30 7.87
CA VAL A 348 -25.10 -21.05 8.40
C VAL A 348 -26.63 -21.10 8.54
N GLU A 349 -27.14 -20.60 9.67
CA GLU A 349 -28.58 -20.57 9.93
C GLU A 349 -29.27 -19.63 8.95
N ARG A 350 -30.37 -20.08 8.36
CA ARG A 350 -31.21 -19.28 7.47
C ARG A 350 -32.52 -18.95 8.17
N THR A 351 -32.76 -17.67 8.39
CA THR A 351 -34.03 -17.15 8.92
C THR A 351 -34.68 -16.21 7.91
N SER A 352 -35.92 -15.77 8.16
CA SER A 352 -36.57 -14.76 7.31
C SER A 352 -35.77 -13.45 7.25
N ASN A 353 -35.13 -13.08 8.36
CA ASN A 353 -34.42 -11.81 8.49
C ASN A 353 -32.93 -11.91 8.16
N HIS A 354 -32.34 -13.11 8.32
CA HIS A 354 -30.97 -13.41 7.92
C HIS A 354 -30.99 -14.56 6.91
N PRO A 355 -31.36 -14.29 5.65
CA PRO A 355 -31.55 -15.33 4.65
C PRO A 355 -30.21 -15.81 4.05
N PHE A 356 -29.24 -16.20 4.89
CA PHE A 356 -27.92 -16.61 4.41
C PHE A 356 -28.00 -17.69 3.33
N LEU A 357 -27.15 -17.53 2.31
CA LEU A 357 -26.98 -18.56 1.30
C LEU A 357 -26.38 -19.80 1.98
N GLN A 358 -27.12 -20.89 2.00
CA GLN A 358 -26.71 -22.15 2.62
C GLN A 358 -25.94 -23.05 1.66
N GLN A 359 -26.25 -22.94 0.37
CA GLN A 359 -25.67 -23.76 -0.69
C GLN A 359 -25.62 -22.95 -1.97
N ALA A 360 -24.50 -23.03 -2.68
CA ALA A 360 -24.39 -22.56 -4.05
C ALA A 360 -24.52 -23.76 -5.00
N VAL A 361 -25.03 -23.53 -6.21
CA VAL A 361 -25.25 -24.58 -7.22
C VAL A 361 -24.39 -24.34 -8.45
N LYS A 362 -24.27 -25.35 -9.29
CA LYS A 362 -23.50 -25.29 -10.54
C LYS A 362 -23.80 -24.01 -11.34
N GLY A 363 -22.74 -23.32 -11.75
CA GLY A 363 -22.81 -22.07 -12.49
C GLY A 363 -22.96 -20.82 -11.62
N ASN A 364 -23.22 -20.93 -10.31
CA ASN A 364 -23.15 -19.78 -9.41
C ASN A 364 -21.72 -19.22 -9.35
N HIS A 365 -21.62 -17.91 -9.15
CA HIS A 365 -20.34 -17.23 -9.02
C HIS A 365 -20.11 -16.84 -7.56
N ILE A 366 -18.93 -17.16 -7.04
CA ILE A 366 -18.49 -16.80 -5.69
C ILE A 366 -17.20 -16.00 -5.78
N GLN A 367 -17.08 -14.98 -4.93
CA GLN A 367 -15.86 -14.21 -4.79
C GLN A 367 -15.11 -14.69 -3.55
N VAL A 368 -13.84 -15.03 -3.73
CA VAL A 368 -13.02 -15.66 -2.68
C VAL A 368 -12.16 -14.59 -2.01
N ILE A 369 -12.35 -14.42 -0.70
CA ILE A 369 -11.59 -13.48 0.14
C ILE A 369 -10.17 -13.99 0.36
N ARG A 370 -10.06 -15.27 0.72
CA ARG A 370 -8.78 -15.96 0.89
C ARG A 370 -8.96 -17.47 0.83
N SER A 371 -7.87 -18.16 0.51
CA SER A 371 -7.73 -19.60 0.68
C SER A 371 -7.22 -19.91 2.09
N VAL A 372 -7.78 -20.95 2.70
CA VAL A 372 -7.36 -21.48 4.01
C VAL A 372 -7.23 -23.00 3.93
N ASP A 373 -6.38 -23.56 4.78
CA ASP A 373 -6.32 -25.01 4.97
C ASP A 373 -7.48 -25.48 5.86
N GLY A 374 -8.04 -26.63 5.53
CA GLY A 374 -9.15 -27.24 6.26
C GLY A 374 -9.18 -28.76 6.11
N GLU A 375 -10.36 -29.34 6.34
CA GLU A 375 -10.61 -30.76 6.14
C GLU A 375 -10.37 -31.15 4.67
N GLU A 376 -9.64 -32.26 4.47
CA GLU A 376 -9.44 -32.85 3.16
C GLU A 376 -10.69 -33.65 2.76
N ILE A 377 -11.41 -33.20 1.74
CA ILE A 377 -12.58 -33.92 1.20
C ILE A 377 -12.18 -34.78 0.00
N GLU A 378 -11.38 -34.24 -0.91
CA GLU A 378 -10.79 -34.94 -2.05
C GLU A 378 -9.28 -35.15 -1.82
N PRO A 379 -8.71 -36.26 -2.33
CA PRO A 379 -7.29 -36.56 -2.18
C PRO A 379 -6.40 -35.39 -2.61
N ASP A 380 -5.45 -35.03 -1.75
CA ASP A 380 -4.47 -33.97 -1.96
C ASP A 380 -5.06 -32.55 -2.04
N ASN A 381 -6.33 -32.34 -1.69
CA ASN A 381 -6.95 -31.02 -1.65
C ASN A 381 -7.51 -30.67 -0.26
N LYS A 382 -6.73 -29.92 0.51
CA LYS A 382 -7.11 -29.35 1.81
C LYS A 382 -7.65 -27.92 1.72
N THR A 383 -7.82 -27.39 0.51
CA THR A 383 -8.09 -25.98 0.32
C THR A 383 -9.58 -25.68 0.48
N TRP A 384 -9.89 -24.75 1.38
CA TRP A 384 -11.19 -24.13 1.53
C TRP A 384 -11.11 -22.64 1.19
N TYR A 385 -12.15 -22.11 0.60
CA TYR A 385 -12.25 -20.69 0.28
C TYR A 385 -13.15 -19.98 1.28
N GLN A 386 -12.65 -18.93 1.91
CA GLN A 386 -13.48 -18.02 2.68
C GLN A 386 -14.18 -17.05 1.73
N ILE A 387 -15.51 -16.96 1.84
CA ILE A 387 -16.37 -16.12 0.98
C ILE A 387 -17.11 -15.02 1.77
N TYR A 388 -17.07 -15.08 3.09
CA TYR A 388 -17.65 -14.08 3.99
C TYR A 388 -16.88 -14.02 5.32
N GLU A 389 -16.76 -12.83 5.92
CA GLU A 389 -15.95 -12.60 7.15
C GLU A 389 -16.78 -12.45 8.43
N SER A 390 -18.08 -12.21 8.34
CA SER A 390 -18.89 -12.07 9.55
C SER A 390 -20.35 -12.40 9.25
N PRO A 391 -20.82 -13.63 9.56
CA PRO A 391 -20.03 -14.73 10.11
C PRO A 391 -18.97 -15.23 9.11
N ASP A 392 -17.96 -15.93 9.61
CA ASP A 392 -17.01 -16.60 8.73
C ASP A 392 -17.74 -17.70 7.94
N LEU A 393 -17.72 -17.60 6.60
CA LEU A 393 -18.35 -18.59 5.71
C LEU A 393 -17.33 -19.13 4.72
N PHE A 394 -17.30 -20.45 4.59
CA PHE A 394 -16.33 -21.21 3.81
C PHE A 394 -17.02 -22.15 2.83
N VAL A 395 -16.37 -22.39 1.69
CA VAL A 395 -16.74 -23.44 0.74
C VAL A 395 -15.52 -24.28 0.39
N TYR A 396 -15.74 -25.55 0.07
CA TYR A 396 -14.66 -26.43 -0.35
C TYR A 396 -14.23 -26.11 -1.79
N SER A 397 -12.92 -25.99 -2.02
CA SER A 397 -12.40 -25.55 -3.32
C SER A 397 -12.58 -26.57 -4.45
N GLY A 398 -12.61 -27.87 -4.15
CA GLY A 398 -12.68 -28.94 -5.16
C GLY A 398 -13.92 -28.88 -6.05
N TYR A 399 -14.99 -28.24 -5.58
CA TYR A 399 -16.25 -28.05 -6.34
C TYR A 399 -16.35 -26.68 -7.01
N THR A 400 -15.20 -26.06 -7.30
CA THR A 400 -15.14 -24.75 -7.94
C THR A 400 -14.06 -24.73 -9.01
N ALA A 401 -14.21 -23.84 -9.98
CA ALA A 401 -13.18 -23.53 -10.96
C ALA A 401 -12.93 -22.03 -11.01
N PRO A 402 -11.69 -21.57 -11.26
CA PRO A 402 -11.42 -20.16 -11.49
C PRO A 402 -12.34 -19.58 -12.56
N TYR A 403 -12.89 -18.39 -12.30
CA TYR A 403 -13.76 -17.69 -13.21
C TYR A 403 -13.19 -16.32 -13.55
N THR A 404 -13.05 -16.05 -14.85
CA THR A 404 -12.57 -14.76 -15.33
C THR A 404 -13.75 -13.81 -15.49
N VAL A 405 -13.76 -12.72 -14.72
CA VAL A 405 -14.77 -11.66 -14.87
C VAL A 405 -14.70 -11.08 -16.29
N PRO A 406 -15.81 -11.09 -17.05
CA PRO A 406 -15.85 -10.55 -18.40
C PRO A 406 -15.41 -9.08 -18.47
N ASP A 407 -15.07 -8.61 -19.66
CA ASP A 407 -14.83 -7.19 -19.87
C ASP A 407 -16.08 -6.36 -19.64
N PHE A 408 -15.93 -5.21 -18.98
CA PHE A 408 -17.04 -4.32 -18.74
C PHE A 408 -17.47 -3.70 -20.08
N PRO A 409 -18.78 -3.71 -20.42
CA PRO A 409 -19.24 -3.14 -21.68
C PRO A 409 -18.95 -1.64 -21.73
N LYS A 410 -18.57 -1.13 -22.91
CA LYS A 410 -18.35 0.31 -23.11
C LYS A 410 -19.61 1.10 -22.72
N PRO A 411 -19.54 1.99 -21.71
CA PRO A 411 -20.68 2.81 -21.33
C PRO A 411 -21.10 3.77 -22.46
N PRO A 412 -22.41 4.01 -22.66
CA PRO A 412 -22.88 5.02 -23.61
C PRO A 412 -22.42 6.45 -23.29
N LYS A 413 -22.07 6.72 -22.03
CA LYS A 413 -21.65 8.02 -21.52
C LYS A 413 -20.50 7.85 -20.53
N THR A 414 -19.51 8.74 -20.58
CA THR A 414 -18.39 8.80 -19.64
C THR A 414 -18.39 10.09 -18.83
N PHE A 415 -17.65 10.10 -17.73
CA PHE A 415 -17.58 11.22 -16.79
C PHE A 415 -16.12 11.46 -16.36
N THR A 416 -15.80 12.69 -15.96
CA THR A 416 -14.48 13.03 -15.43
C THR A 416 -14.32 12.58 -13.99
N GLY A 417 -13.09 12.30 -13.57
CA GLY A 417 -12.78 11.87 -12.19
C GLY A 417 -13.35 10.48 -11.90
N THR A 418 -13.50 10.14 -10.61
CA THR A 418 -13.99 8.82 -10.21
C THR A 418 -15.52 8.71 -10.33
N TRP A 419 -16.02 7.65 -10.98
CA TRP A 419 -17.45 7.37 -11.12
C TRP A 419 -17.74 5.87 -11.21
N VAL A 420 -18.99 5.49 -11.00
CA VAL A 420 -19.46 4.10 -11.04
C VAL A 420 -20.39 3.91 -12.23
N ALA A 421 -20.20 2.83 -12.98
CA ALA A 421 -21.07 2.41 -14.06
C ALA A 421 -21.72 1.07 -13.69
N VAL A 422 -23.02 0.92 -13.95
CA VAL A 422 -23.77 -0.34 -13.77
C VAL A 422 -24.42 -0.68 -15.10
N SER A 423 -24.11 -1.86 -15.63
CA SER A 423 -24.76 -2.38 -16.83
C SER A 423 -25.83 -3.40 -16.46
N LEU A 424 -27.09 -3.06 -16.74
CA LEU A 424 -28.22 -3.96 -16.51
C LEU A 424 -28.20 -5.15 -17.48
N SER A 425 -27.82 -4.93 -18.74
CA SER A 425 -27.78 -6.02 -19.73
C SER A 425 -26.69 -7.05 -19.48
N LYS A 426 -25.58 -6.64 -18.83
CA LYS A 426 -24.45 -7.52 -18.52
C LYS A 426 -24.40 -7.98 -17.07
N GLN A 427 -25.23 -7.42 -16.19
CA GLN A 427 -25.19 -7.70 -14.75
C GLN A 427 -23.78 -7.45 -14.18
N MET A 428 -23.22 -6.29 -14.53
CA MET A 428 -21.87 -5.89 -14.13
C MET A 428 -21.87 -4.50 -13.53
N MET A 429 -20.89 -4.23 -12.69
CA MET A 429 -20.56 -2.89 -12.19
C MET A 429 -19.09 -2.62 -12.44
N ALA A 430 -18.73 -1.36 -12.73
CA ALA A 430 -17.36 -0.90 -12.82
C ALA A 430 -17.16 0.45 -12.14
N ILE A 431 -15.98 0.66 -11.57
CA ILE A 431 -15.50 1.95 -11.09
C ILE A 431 -14.52 2.46 -12.15
N PHE A 432 -14.74 3.69 -12.59
CA PHE A 432 -13.92 4.37 -13.57
C PHE A 432 -13.19 5.54 -12.94
N ASN A 433 -12.06 5.95 -13.53
CA ASN A 433 -11.47 7.27 -13.36
C ASN A 433 -11.27 7.89 -14.76
N GLY A 434 -12.10 8.89 -15.10
CA GLY A 434 -12.22 9.34 -16.48
C GLY A 434 -12.76 8.22 -17.37
N ASP A 435 -12.05 7.91 -18.44
CA ASP A 435 -12.41 6.82 -19.37
C ASP A 435 -11.76 5.46 -19.02
N GLN A 436 -10.96 5.41 -17.95
CA GLN A 436 -10.24 4.20 -17.56
C GLN A 436 -11.05 3.39 -16.54
N VAL A 437 -11.20 2.08 -16.77
CA VAL A 437 -11.80 1.15 -15.81
C VAL A 437 -10.79 0.85 -14.70
N VAL A 438 -11.05 1.32 -13.48
CA VAL A 438 -10.22 1.08 -12.29
C VAL A 438 -10.59 -0.24 -11.62
N TYR A 439 -11.88 -0.57 -11.63
CA TYR A 439 -12.41 -1.82 -11.07
C TYR A 439 -13.67 -2.25 -11.84
N ARG A 440 -13.97 -3.54 -11.84
CA ARG A 440 -15.16 -4.17 -12.43
C ARG A 440 -15.44 -5.45 -11.68
N THR A 441 -16.71 -5.74 -11.57
CA THR A 441 -17.20 -6.94 -10.90
C THR A 441 -18.57 -7.31 -11.47
N MET A 442 -19.03 -8.48 -11.05
CA MET A 442 -20.37 -8.96 -11.34
C MET A 442 -21.33 -8.51 -10.23
N VAL A 443 -22.55 -8.18 -10.62
CA VAL A 443 -23.62 -7.76 -9.71
C VAL A 443 -24.92 -8.50 -10.05
N ALA A 444 -25.93 -8.38 -9.21
CA ALA A 444 -27.30 -8.75 -9.55
C ALA A 444 -28.22 -7.56 -9.32
N THR A 445 -28.88 -7.08 -10.37
CA THR A 445 -29.71 -5.87 -10.32
C THR A 445 -31.19 -6.21 -10.07
N GLY A 446 -32.03 -5.19 -10.15
CA GLY A 446 -33.48 -5.30 -9.99
C GLY A 446 -34.16 -6.13 -11.08
N ILE A 447 -35.10 -6.98 -10.68
CA ILE A 447 -35.82 -7.90 -11.58
C ILE A 447 -36.79 -7.12 -12.48
N PRO A 448 -36.61 -7.11 -13.81
CA PRO A 448 -37.55 -6.47 -14.72
C PRO A 448 -38.81 -7.34 -14.89
N SER A 449 -39.97 -6.71 -14.99
CA SER A 449 -41.24 -7.37 -15.32
C SER A 449 -42.11 -6.46 -16.19
N ASP A 450 -42.92 -7.06 -17.07
CA ASP A 450 -43.97 -6.34 -17.81
C ASP A 450 -45.22 -6.10 -16.93
N ASP A 451 -45.33 -6.81 -15.80
CA ASP A 451 -46.34 -6.57 -14.77
C ASP A 451 -45.82 -5.50 -13.80
N PRO A 452 -46.40 -4.28 -13.77
CA PRO A 452 -45.92 -3.18 -12.93
C PRO A 452 -45.89 -3.51 -11.43
N THR A 453 -46.71 -4.47 -10.98
CA THR A 453 -46.75 -4.88 -9.57
C THR A 453 -45.58 -5.78 -9.16
N LYS A 454 -44.84 -6.29 -10.15
CA LYS A 454 -43.67 -7.17 -9.99
C LYS A 454 -42.41 -6.57 -10.65
N ASP A 455 -42.52 -5.37 -11.22
CA ASP A 455 -41.39 -4.71 -11.87
C ASP A 455 -40.52 -4.05 -10.81
N HIS A 456 -39.38 -4.69 -10.58
CA HIS A 456 -38.38 -4.26 -9.61
C HIS A 456 -37.13 -3.71 -10.29
N ARG A 457 -37.26 -3.24 -11.53
CA ARG A 457 -36.13 -2.80 -12.34
C ARG A 457 -35.34 -1.70 -11.67
N THR A 458 -34.01 -1.84 -11.70
CA THR A 458 -33.11 -0.74 -11.32
C THR A 458 -33.26 0.40 -12.33
N PRO A 459 -33.53 1.65 -11.90
CA PRO A 459 -33.75 2.76 -12.81
C PRO A 459 -32.47 3.12 -13.56
N THR A 460 -32.58 3.34 -14.86
CA THR A 460 -31.48 3.84 -15.68
C THR A 460 -31.36 5.35 -15.53
N GLY A 461 -30.14 5.88 -15.67
CA GLY A 461 -29.90 7.31 -15.52
C GLY A 461 -28.54 7.66 -14.94
N THR A 462 -28.31 8.95 -14.77
CA THR A 462 -27.14 9.50 -14.09
C THR A 462 -27.55 9.99 -12.71
N PHE A 463 -26.95 9.41 -11.69
CA PHE A 463 -27.25 9.64 -10.29
C PHE A 463 -25.98 10.01 -9.50
N LYS A 464 -26.12 10.24 -8.20
CA LYS A 464 -25.00 10.54 -7.30
C LYS A 464 -25.13 9.78 -6.00
N ILE A 465 -24.02 9.24 -5.51
CA ILE A 465 -23.98 8.63 -4.17
C ILE A 465 -24.39 9.66 -3.13
N ASN A 466 -25.43 9.35 -2.36
CA ASN A 466 -25.87 10.14 -1.22
C ASN A 466 -24.83 10.04 -0.11
N GLY A 467 -24.10 11.13 0.12
CA GLY A 467 -23.10 11.20 1.19
C GLY A 467 -23.68 11.48 2.58
N SER A 468 -24.92 11.96 2.68
CA SER A 468 -25.53 12.35 3.96
C SER A 468 -26.13 11.17 4.72
N TYR A 469 -26.43 10.06 4.02
CA TYR A 469 -26.94 8.84 4.63
C TYR A 469 -26.31 7.61 3.97
N ARG A 470 -25.35 7.01 4.69
CA ARG A 470 -24.51 5.94 4.18
C ARG A 470 -24.15 4.92 5.26
N PRO A 471 -25.08 4.03 5.64
CA PRO A 471 -24.85 3.11 6.76
C PRO A 471 -23.88 1.98 6.39
N ALA A 472 -22.94 1.69 7.29
CA ALA A 472 -22.04 0.55 7.16
C ALA A 472 -22.79 -0.80 7.27
N SER A 473 -23.90 -0.82 8.02
CA SER A 473 -24.86 -1.91 8.09
C SER A 473 -26.26 -1.34 8.37
N GLN A 474 -27.29 -1.92 7.76
CA GLN A 474 -28.69 -1.52 7.92
C GLN A 474 -29.65 -2.69 7.70
N THR A 475 -30.79 -2.71 8.39
CA THR A 475 -31.95 -3.52 8.00
C THR A 475 -32.72 -2.82 6.88
N MET A 476 -32.95 -3.51 5.75
CA MET A 476 -33.84 -3.03 4.68
C MET A 476 -35.08 -3.90 4.60
N SER A 477 -36.25 -3.27 4.57
CA SER A 477 -37.53 -3.92 4.32
C SER A 477 -38.24 -3.29 3.13
N GLY A 478 -39.07 -4.07 2.45
CA GLY A 478 -39.76 -3.64 1.25
C GLY A 478 -40.63 -4.73 0.63
N GLY A 479 -41.06 -4.50 -0.61
CA GLY A 479 -41.98 -5.38 -1.32
C GLY A 479 -43.44 -5.09 -0.96
N ALA A 480 -44.17 -6.07 -0.43
CA ALA A 480 -45.58 -5.86 -0.07
C ALA A 480 -45.74 -4.86 1.10
N SER A 481 -46.79 -4.03 1.09
CA SER A 481 -47.04 -3.02 2.14
C SER A 481 -47.49 -3.62 3.47
N ASP A 482 -47.97 -4.86 3.46
CA ASP A 482 -48.32 -5.64 4.64
C ASP A 482 -47.21 -6.65 4.94
N LYS A 483 -46.73 -6.67 6.19
CA LYS A 483 -45.69 -7.61 6.65
C LYS A 483 -46.10 -9.08 6.53
N ALA A 484 -47.41 -9.36 6.48
CA ALA A 484 -47.96 -10.71 6.31
C ALA A 484 -48.21 -11.09 4.84
N ALA A 485 -48.07 -10.16 3.89
CA ALA A 485 -48.38 -10.41 2.49
C ALA A 485 -47.23 -11.12 1.75
N PRO A 486 -47.55 -12.01 0.78
CA PRO A 486 -46.55 -12.59 -0.11
C PRO A 486 -45.77 -11.47 -0.82
N GLY A 487 -44.44 -11.51 -0.70
CA GLY A 487 -43.55 -10.52 -1.29
C GLY A 487 -43.05 -9.44 -0.31
N TYR A 488 -43.48 -9.40 0.95
CA TYR A 488 -42.78 -8.60 1.97
C TYR A 488 -41.42 -9.23 2.30
N TYR A 489 -40.39 -8.39 2.37
CA TYR A 489 -39.08 -8.77 2.90
C TYR A 489 -38.61 -7.80 3.98
N SER A 490 -37.78 -8.31 4.88
CA SER A 490 -37.06 -7.55 5.90
C SER A 490 -35.75 -8.26 6.14
N ILE A 491 -34.65 -7.71 5.63
CA ILE A 491 -33.33 -8.34 5.69
C ILE A 491 -32.44 -7.49 6.57
N ASP A 492 -31.88 -8.12 7.59
CA ASP A 492 -30.98 -7.52 8.56
C ASP A 492 -29.52 -7.57 8.06
N ASP A 493 -28.68 -6.73 8.65
CA ASP A 493 -27.24 -6.67 8.39
C ASP A 493 -26.84 -6.52 6.91
N ILE A 494 -27.57 -5.68 6.16
CA ILE A 494 -27.16 -5.31 4.81
C ILE A 494 -26.00 -4.33 4.91
N ARG A 495 -24.83 -4.75 4.45
CA ARG A 495 -23.57 -4.02 4.65
C ARG A 495 -23.21 -3.11 3.48
N ASN A 496 -22.43 -2.08 3.79
CA ASN A 496 -21.81 -1.17 2.82
C ASN A 496 -22.82 -0.48 1.90
N VAL A 497 -23.87 0.09 2.49
CA VAL A 497 -25.01 0.65 1.74
C VAL A 497 -24.66 2.03 1.18
N SER A 498 -24.66 2.15 -0.15
CA SER A 498 -24.48 3.41 -0.87
C SER A 498 -25.73 3.73 -1.70
N TYR A 499 -26.65 4.51 -1.13
CA TYR A 499 -27.82 5.03 -1.85
C TYR A 499 -27.38 5.95 -2.98
N PHE A 500 -27.99 5.82 -4.15
CA PHE A 500 -27.71 6.70 -5.29
C PHE A 500 -28.96 7.38 -5.86
N TYR A 501 -30.15 6.82 -5.63
CA TYR A 501 -31.40 7.40 -6.08
C TYR A 501 -32.56 6.92 -5.20
N GLN A 502 -33.32 7.81 -4.56
CA GLN A 502 -34.42 7.43 -3.64
C GLN A 502 -33.98 6.31 -2.66
N ASP A 503 -34.66 5.17 -2.67
CA ASP A 503 -34.38 3.96 -1.90
C ASP A 503 -33.49 2.94 -2.64
N TYR A 504 -33.03 3.26 -3.85
CA TYR A 504 -32.11 2.44 -4.63
C TYR A 504 -30.65 2.63 -4.16
N ALA A 505 -30.02 1.53 -3.80
CA ALA A 505 -28.65 1.50 -3.31
C ALA A 505 -27.79 0.43 -4.00
N ILE A 506 -26.47 0.65 -3.95
CA ILE A 506 -25.48 -0.41 -4.13
C ILE A 506 -25.14 -0.91 -2.72
N HIS A 507 -25.27 -2.22 -2.48
CA HIS A 507 -24.99 -2.81 -1.16
C HIS A 507 -24.51 -4.25 -1.28
N GLY A 508 -23.95 -4.76 -0.18
CA GLY A 508 -23.52 -6.14 -0.06
C GLY A 508 -24.70 -7.08 0.14
N SER A 509 -24.69 -8.23 -0.53
CA SER A 509 -25.67 -9.31 -0.37
C SER A 509 -24.98 -10.62 0.04
N TYR A 510 -25.60 -11.34 0.96
CA TYR A 510 -25.09 -12.61 1.51
C TYR A 510 -26.07 -13.80 1.30
N TRP A 511 -27.20 -13.55 0.62
CA TRP A 511 -28.32 -14.50 0.48
C TRP A 511 -28.41 -15.18 -0.89
N HIS A 512 -27.58 -14.79 -1.86
CA HIS A 512 -27.51 -15.40 -3.18
C HIS A 512 -26.11 -15.30 -3.80
N ALA A 513 -25.88 -16.04 -4.89
CA ALA A 513 -24.63 -16.07 -5.64
C ALA A 513 -24.84 -15.90 -7.17
N SER A 514 -25.94 -15.26 -7.58
CA SER A 514 -26.31 -15.08 -9.00
C SER A 514 -25.64 -13.90 -9.70
N TYR A 515 -24.52 -13.41 -9.16
CA TYR A 515 -23.81 -12.25 -9.69
C TYR A 515 -23.38 -12.48 -11.14
N GLY A 516 -23.74 -11.57 -12.05
CA GLY A 516 -23.38 -11.68 -13.47
C GLY A 516 -24.20 -12.72 -14.24
N ILE A 517 -25.19 -13.37 -13.60
CA ILE A 517 -26.02 -14.41 -14.22
C ILE A 517 -27.40 -13.85 -14.58
N TYR A 518 -28.14 -13.34 -13.59
CA TYR A 518 -29.45 -12.73 -13.80
C TYR A 518 -29.81 -11.78 -12.64
N PRO A 519 -30.73 -10.81 -12.86
CA PRO A 519 -31.28 -9.95 -11.82
C PRO A 519 -31.90 -10.74 -10.66
N GLN A 520 -31.76 -10.24 -9.43
CA GLN A 520 -32.23 -10.91 -8.20
C GLN A 520 -32.84 -9.95 -7.16
N SER A 521 -32.75 -8.64 -7.35
CA SER A 521 -33.13 -7.67 -6.31
C SER A 521 -34.50 -7.03 -6.55
N HIS A 522 -34.98 -6.30 -5.53
CA HIS A 522 -36.17 -5.45 -5.60
C HIS A 522 -35.88 -4.02 -6.13
N GLY A 523 -34.73 -3.81 -6.78
CA GLY A 523 -34.33 -2.52 -7.33
C GLY A 523 -32.85 -2.20 -7.10
N CYS A 524 -32.32 -2.54 -5.94
CA CYS A 524 -30.93 -2.31 -5.57
C CYS A 524 -29.93 -3.04 -6.49
N VAL A 525 -28.68 -2.61 -6.48
CA VAL A 525 -27.57 -3.31 -7.13
C VAL A 525 -26.90 -4.18 -6.07
N ASN A 526 -27.20 -5.49 -6.11
CA ASN A 526 -26.64 -6.47 -5.18
C ASN A 526 -25.22 -6.82 -5.64
N ALA A 527 -24.24 -6.57 -4.77
CA ALA A 527 -22.83 -6.91 -4.98
C ALA A 527 -22.36 -7.80 -3.83
N THR A 528 -21.17 -8.39 -3.95
CA THR A 528 -20.54 -9.02 -2.77
C THR A 528 -20.28 -7.96 -1.70
N VAL A 529 -20.15 -8.35 -0.43
CA VAL A 529 -19.85 -7.38 0.64
C VAL A 529 -18.52 -6.66 0.41
N TYR A 530 -17.51 -7.35 -0.14
CA TYR A 530 -16.24 -6.73 -0.53
C TYR A 530 -16.44 -5.66 -1.60
N ASP A 531 -17.15 -5.99 -2.68
CA ASP A 531 -17.36 -5.10 -3.82
C ASP A 531 -18.19 -3.87 -3.45
N ALA A 532 -19.26 -4.06 -2.68
CA ALA A 532 -20.04 -2.97 -2.12
C ALA A 532 -19.17 -2.09 -1.20
N GLY A 533 -18.24 -2.68 -0.46
CA GLY A 533 -17.26 -1.97 0.37
C GLY A 533 -16.32 -1.06 -0.42
N LEU A 534 -15.98 -1.42 -1.67
CA LEU A 534 -15.20 -0.56 -2.55
C LEU A 534 -15.99 0.69 -2.96
N VAL A 535 -17.25 0.50 -3.36
CA VAL A 535 -18.15 1.62 -3.67
C VAL A 535 -18.37 2.48 -2.43
N PHE A 536 -18.57 1.86 -1.26
CA PHE A 536 -18.75 2.51 0.04
C PHE A 536 -17.59 3.43 0.45
N LYS A 537 -16.38 3.21 -0.07
CA LYS A 537 -15.22 4.08 0.21
C LYS A 537 -15.09 5.26 -0.74
N LEU A 538 -15.86 5.30 -1.84
CA LEU A 538 -15.81 6.40 -2.80
C LEU A 538 -16.35 7.71 -2.19
N PRO A 539 -15.87 8.89 -2.64
CA PRO A 539 -16.34 10.17 -2.12
C PRO A 539 -17.87 10.37 -2.22
N ALA A 540 -18.43 11.15 -1.30
CA ALA A 540 -19.82 11.62 -1.40
C ALA A 540 -20.05 12.37 -2.73
N GLY A 541 -21.21 12.17 -3.35
CA GLY A 541 -21.55 12.81 -4.62
C GLY A 541 -20.88 12.20 -5.86
N THR A 542 -20.13 11.10 -5.70
CA THR A 542 -19.61 10.29 -6.81
C THR A 542 -20.74 9.93 -7.77
N THR A 543 -20.51 10.13 -9.06
CA THR A 543 -21.50 9.83 -10.11
C THR A 543 -21.74 8.33 -10.22
N VAL A 544 -23.00 7.92 -10.29
CA VAL A 544 -23.41 6.54 -10.61
C VAL A 544 -24.21 6.57 -11.90
N TYR A 545 -23.79 5.82 -12.91
CA TYR A 545 -24.44 5.75 -14.21
C TYR A 545 -24.97 4.33 -14.45
N VAL A 546 -26.29 4.20 -14.55
CA VAL A 546 -26.97 2.92 -14.77
C VAL A 546 -27.51 2.88 -16.19
N PHE A 547 -27.18 1.83 -16.94
CA PHE A 547 -27.52 1.69 -18.36
C PHE A 547 -27.84 0.26 -18.81
#